data_AF-A0A7X7BXT0-F1
#
_entry.id   AF-A0A7X7BXT0-F1
#
_cell.length_a   1.000
_cell.length_b   1.000
_cell.length_c   1.000
_cell.angle_alpha   90.00
_cell.angle_beta   90.00
_cell.angle_gamma   90.00
#
_symmetry.space_group_name_H-M   'P 1'
#
loop_
_entity.id
_entity.type
_entity.pdbx_description
1 polymer ?
#
loop_
_entity_poly.entity_id
_entity_poly.type
_entity_poly.pdbx_seq_one_letter_code
_entity_poly.pdbx_strand_id
1 'polypeptide(L)'
;VQSVEKGNLCKLVVKTKKGEEIIEAEVVLSAVGVIPNTDALGLEKLGVKTERGKITVDSNYQSSVAGVYAVGDVIATPALAHVASAEAEACVDAILGKEVHSINYGSIPGCTYISPEVASAGMREREAIEKGIDYKVSRYQFSANGKATAAGERDGFVKVISDTVSGKLLGVHMVGANVSEMIAGMVMALNAGLTLEQLAHSIFPHPTMSEAICDACK
;
A
#
# COMPACT_ATOMS: atom_id res chain seq x y z
N VAL A 1 7.46 22.23 -7.26
CA VAL A 1 6.87 23.60 -7.24
C VAL A 1 7.53 24.36 -6.12
N GLN A 2 8.10 25.53 -6.40
CA GLN A 2 8.75 26.38 -5.37
C GLN A 2 7.77 27.39 -4.78
N SER A 3 6.89 27.96 -5.61
CA SER A 3 5.85 28.90 -5.19
C SER A 3 4.64 28.81 -6.11
N VAL A 4 3.49 29.27 -5.61
CA VAL A 4 2.28 29.50 -6.39
C VAL A 4 1.85 30.94 -6.15
N GLU A 5 1.84 31.75 -7.21
CA GLU A 5 1.30 33.11 -7.14
C GLU A 5 -0.13 33.14 -7.66
N LYS A 6 -1.00 33.85 -6.93
CA LYS A 6 -2.43 33.93 -7.26
C LYS A 6 -2.73 35.22 -8.03
N GLY A 7 -3.06 35.08 -9.32
CA GLY A 7 -3.62 36.13 -10.17
C GLY A 7 -4.88 35.61 -10.89
N ASN A 8 -5.15 36.08 -12.12
CA ASN A 8 -6.21 35.49 -12.97
C ASN A 8 -5.92 34.02 -13.35
N LEU A 9 -4.64 33.66 -13.41
CA LEU A 9 -4.14 32.29 -13.48
C LEU A 9 -3.20 32.05 -12.29
N CYS A 10 -3.11 30.80 -11.84
CA CYS A 10 -2.04 30.35 -10.95
C CYS A 10 -0.74 30.26 -11.74
N LYS A 11 0.32 30.89 -11.25
CA LYS A 11 1.69 30.76 -11.79
C LYS A 11 2.50 29.85 -10.89
N LEU A 12 2.92 28.70 -11.41
CA LEU A 12 3.78 27.76 -10.71
C LEU A 12 5.22 27.93 -11.20
N VAL A 13 6.13 28.21 -10.27
CA VAL A 13 7.57 28.14 -10.56
C VAL A 13 8.04 26.72 -10.30
N VAL A 14 8.53 26.06 -11.35
CA VAL A 14 8.99 24.67 -11.32
C VAL A 14 10.47 24.62 -11.69
N LYS A 15 11.29 24.15 -10.75
CA LYS A 15 12.70 23.84 -11.03
C LYS A 15 12.80 22.50 -11.75
N THR A 16 13.25 22.52 -12.99
CA THR A 16 13.54 21.34 -13.80
C THR A 16 15.05 21.13 -13.91
N LYS A 17 15.48 20.05 -14.58
CA LYS A 17 16.91 19.85 -14.89
C LYS A 17 17.49 20.93 -15.82
N LYS A 18 16.65 21.68 -16.53
CA LYS A 18 17.04 22.70 -17.52
C LYS A 18 17.02 24.13 -16.97
N GLY A 19 16.51 24.33 -15.75
CA GLY A 19 16.36 25.66 -15.16
C GLY A 19 15.00 25.81 -14.47
N GLU A 20 14.62 27.05 -14.19
CA GLU A 20 13.27 27.38 -13.70
C GLU A 20 12.32 27.57 -14.89
N GLU A 21 11.14 26.96 -14.78
CA GLU A 21 10.06 27.06 -15.76
C GLU A 21 8.82 27.61 -15.05
N ILE A 22 8.06 28.46 -15.74
CA ILE A 22 6.78 28.98 -15.25
C ILE A 22 5.66 28.23 -15.98
N ILE A 23 4.80 27.58 -15.20
CA ILE A 23 3.58 26.92 -15.68
C ILE A 23 2.39 27.77 -15.25
N GLU A 24 1.54 28.16 -16.19
CA GLU A 24 0.29 28.86 -15.90
C GLU A 24 -0.89 27.88 -15.97
N ALA A 25 -1.78 27.93 -14.97
CA ALA A 25 -2.97 27.08 -14.91
C ALA A 25 -4.12 27.82 -14.22
N GLU A 26 -5.37 27.46 -14.53
CA GLU A 26 -6.54 28.01 -13.83
C GLU A 26 -6.67 27.49 -12.40
N VAL A 27 -6.26 26.23 -12.18
CA VAL A 27 -6.38 25.53 -10.89
C VAL A 27 -5.10 24.75 -10.61
N VAL A 28 -4.71 24.71 -9.32
CA VAL A 28 -3.60 23.89 -8.83
C VAL A 28 -4.11 22.96 -7.72
N LEU A 29 -3.95 21.66 -7.93
CA LEU A 29 -4.13 20.63 -6.90
C LEU A 29 -2.79 20.32 -6.25
N SER A 30 -2.65 20.58 -4.95
CA SER A 30 -1.49 20.15 -4.16
C SER A 30 -1.78 18.81 -3.49
N ALA A 31 -1.15 17.75 -3.97
CA ALA A 31 -1.26 16.39 -3.44
C ALA A 31 0.12 15.84 -3.03
N VAL A 32 0.96 16.69 -2.41
CA VAL A 32 2.35 16.35 -2.04
C VAL A 32 2.45 15.39 -0.85
N GLY A 33 1.39 15.28 -0.04
CA GLY A 33 1.35 14.41 1.13
C GLY A 33 0.30 14.85 2.14
N VAL A 34 0.25 14.13 3.26
CA VAL A 34 -0.62 14.39 4.41
C VAL A 34 0.24 14.48 5.68
N ILE A 35 -0.25 15.24 6.67
CA ILE A 35 0.38 15.37 7.99
C ILE A 35 -0.61 14.95 9.08
N PRO A 36 -0.14 14.42 10.22
CA PRO A 36 -1.01 14.08 11.33
C PRO A 36 -1.63 15.33 11.96
N ASN A 37 -2.91 15.25 12.33
CA ASN A 37 -3.60 16.32 13.05
C ASN A 37 -3.35 16.21 14.56
N THR A 38 -2.14 16.56 14.99
CA THR A 38 -1.72 16.48 16.41
C THR A 38 -1.62 17.85 17.09
N ASP A 39 -1.77 18.93 16.32
CA ASP A 39 -1.80 20.30 16.82
C ASP A 39 -3.00 20.53 17.76
N ALA A 40 -2.80 21.39 18.76
CA ALA A 40 -3.82 21.79 19.74
C ALA A 40 -4.46 20.66 20.59
N LEU A 41 -3.95 19.42 20.53
CA LEU A 41 -4.40 18.31 21.38
C LEU A 41 -3.82 18.35 22.81
N GLY A 42 -2.87 19.26 23.09
CA GLY A 42 -2.23 19.34 24.40
C GLY A 42 -1.30 18.17 24.73
N LEU A 43 -0.82 17.44 23.71
CA LEU A 43 0.03 16.25 23.86
C LEU A 43 1.26 16.50 24.74
N GLU A 44 1.95 17.62 24.52
CA GLU A 44 3.14 18.01 25.30
C GLU A 44 2.81 18.19 26.79
N LYS A 45 1.70 18.87 27.10
CA LYS A 45 1.25 19.07 28.49
C LYS A 45 0.90 17.75 29.18
N LEU A 46 0.42 16.77 28.41
CA LEU A 46 0.08 15.44 28.90
C LEU A 46 1.30 14.51 29.00
N GLY A 47 2.43 14.87 28.37
CA GLY A 47 3.63 14.02 28.30
C GLY A 47 3.59 12.96 27.20
N VAL A 48 2.71 13.11 26.20
CA VAL A 48 2.64 12.21 25.03
C VAL A 48 3.79 12.52 24.08
N LYS A 49 4.62 11.51 23.81
CA LYS A 49 5.77 11.61 22.90
C LYS A 49 5.32 11.56 21.45
N THR A 50 5.97 12.38 20.62
CA THR A 50 5.77 12.39 19.18
C THR A 50 7.10 12.37 18.44
N GLU A 51 7.14 11.74 17.27
CA GLU A 51 8.28 11.78 16.35
C GLU A 51 7.80 12.28 14.98
N ARG A 52 8.40 13.35 14.47
CA ARG A 52 8.00 14.01 13.19
C ARG A 52 6.49 14.32 13.14
N GLY A 53 5.92 14.74 14.27
CA GLY A 53 4.49 15.07 14.43
C GLY A 53 3.56 13.87 14.65
N LYS A 54 4.05 12.63 14.51
CA LYS A 54 3.29 11.40 14.73
C LYS A 54 3.35 10.97 16.20
N ILE A 55 2.27 10.48 16.78
CA ILE A 55 2.25 9.94 18.14
C ILE A 55 3.04 8.63 18.16
N THR A 56 3.98 8.48 19.08
CA THR A 56 4.70 7.22 19.28
C THR A 56 3.86 6.28 20.13
N VAL A 57 3.72 5.04 19.70
CA VAL A 57 2.95 4.01 20.40
C VAL A 57 3.75 2.72 20.53
N ASP A 58 3.37 1.88 21.50
CA ASP A 58 3.88 0.52 21.64
C ASP A 58 3.10 -0.48 20.74
N SER A 59 3.36 -1.78 20.92
CA SER A 59 2.69 -2.85 20.16
C SER A 59 1.18 -2.98 20.43
N ASN A 60 0.70 -2.38 21.52
CA ASN A 60 -0.71 -2.35 21.92
C ASN A 60 -1.36 -1.00 21.60
N TYR A 61 -0.69 -0.16 20.80
CA TYR A 61 -1.12 1.18 20.42
C TYR A 61 -1.22 2.16 21.60
N GLN A 62 -0.62 1.83 22.75
CA GLN A 62 -0.55 2.73 23.90
C GLN A 62 0.57 3.74 23.69
N SER A 63 0.27 5.02 23.96
CA SER A 63 1.26 6.10 23.89
C SER A 63 2.23 6.05 25.08
N SER A 64 3.13 7.03 25.20
CA SER A 64 3.99 7.18 26.37
C SER A 64 3.25 7.51 27.68
N VAL A 65 1.95 7.76 27.62
CA VAL A 65 1.09 8.05 28.78
C VAL A 65 0.09 6.91 28.93
N ALA A 66 0.09 6.28 30.11
CA ALA A 66 -0.82 5.18 30.43
C ALA A 66 -2.29 5.63 30.28
N GLY A 67 -3.10 4.79 29.64
CA GLY A 67 -4.52 5.07 29.35
C GLY A 67 -4.77 5.94 28.12
N VAL A 68 -3.72 6.41 27.43
CA VAL A 68 -3.83 7.18 26.17
C VAL A 68 -3.33 6.32 25.03
N TYR A 69 -4.16 6.16 24.00
CA TYR A 69 -3.90 5.30 22.83
C TYR A 69 -4.01 6.12 21.54
N ALA A 70 -3.34 5.67 20.48
CA ALA A 70 -3.41 6.30 19.16
C ALA A 70 -3.32 5.27 18.03
N VAL A 71 -4.14 5.44 17.01
CA VAL A 71 -4.22 4.58 15.81
C VAL A 71 -4.47 5.42 14.57
N GLY A 72 -4.26 4.85 13.39
CA GLY A 72 -4.48 5.46 12.08
C GLY A 72 -3.45 6.53 11.75
N ASP A 73 -3.87 7.50 10.94
CA ASP A 73 -2.99 8.50 10.32
C ASP A 73 -2.21 9.37 11.32
N VAL A 74 -2.49 9.32 12.62
CA VAL A 74 -1.71 10.03 13.65
C VAL A 74 -0.47 9.26 14.12
N ILE A 75 -0.33 7.97 13.80
CA ILE A 75 0.85 7.15 14.12
C ILE A 75 1.71 6.84 12.88
N ALA A 76 2.88 6.24 13.09
CA ALA A 76 3.90 6.01 12.07
C ALA A 76 3.64 4.77 11.20
N THR A 77 2.40 4.56 10.77
CA THR A 77 1.94 3.45 9.91
C THR A 77 1.36 3.99 8.59
N PRO A 78 1.06 3.13 7.60
CA PRO A 78 0.46 3.58 6.34
C PRO A 78 -0.86 4.32 6.56
N ALA A 79 -0.98 5.51 5.98
CA ALA A 79 -2.16 6.37 6.08
C ALA A 79 -3.29 5.87 5.15
N LEU A 80 -3.97 4.80 5.58
CA LEU A 80 -5.01 4.09 4.82
C LEU A 80 -6.18 3.71 5.73
N ALA A 81 -7.41 3.88 5.24
CA ALA A 81 -8.62 3.68 6.04
C ALA A 81 -8.77 2.26 6.61
N HIS A 82 -8.45 1.23 5.81
CA HIS A 82 -8.48 -0.17 6.26
C HIS A 82 -7.39 -0.48 7.29
N VAL A 83 -6.27 0.23 7.26
CA VAL A 83 -5.20 0.11 8.25
C VAL A 83 -5.66 0.72 9.58
N ALA A 84 -6.16 1.95 9.55
CA ALA A 84 -6.69 2.63 10.73
C ALA A 84 -7.80 1.82 11.43
N SER A 85 -8.67 1.17 10.65
CA SER A 85 -9.75 0.32 11.18
C SER A 85 -9.18 -0.93 11.87
N ALA A 86 -8.26 -1.65 11.24
CA ALA A 86 -7.62 -2.82 11.82
C ALA A 86 -6.80 -2.48 13.07
N GLU A 87 -6.08 -1.36 13.06
CA GLU A 87 -5.35 -0.85 14.22
C GLU A 87 -6.29 -0.52 15.38
N ALA A 88 -7.44 0.09 15.10
CA ALA A 88 -8.46 0.38 16.11
C ALA A 88 -9.00 -0.91 16.75
N GLU A 89 -9.31 -1.93 15.96
CA GLU A 89 -9.77 -3.24 16.47
C GLU A 89 -8.70 -3.88 17.37
N ALA A 90 -7.45 -3.95 16.90
CA ALA A 90 -6.34 -4.50 17.67
C ALA A 90 -6.06 -3.70 18.96
N CYS A 91 -6.14 -2.38 18.90
CA CYS A 91 -6.01 -1.50 20.07
C CYS A 91 -7.12 -1.75 21.10
N VAL A 92 -8.38 -1.89 20.65
CA VAL A 92 -9.51 -2.14 21.56
C VAL A 92 -9.40 -3.52 22.20
N ASP A 93 -9.00 -4.55 21.44
CA ASP A 93 -8.77 -5.88 22.01
C ASP A 93 -7.63 -5.86 23.05
N ALA A 94 -6.58 -5.09 22.81
CA ALA A 94 -5.50 -4.88 23.77
C ALA A 94 -5.99 -4.19 25.06
N ILE A 95 -6.81 -3.14 24.95
CA ILE A 95 -7.42 -2.44 26.08
C ILE A 95 -8.28 -3.39 26.92
N LEU A 96 -9.00 -4.31 26.26
CA LEU A 96 -9.89 -5.28 26.90
C LEU A 96 -9.14 -6.52 27.44
N GLY A 97 -7.82 -6.61 27.27
CA GLY A 97 -7.02 -7.77 27.69
C GLY A 97 -7.35 -9.06 26.92
N LYS A 98 -7.89 -8.94 25.70
CA LYS A 98 -8.15 -10.07 24.82
C LYS A 98 -6.89 -10.47 24.06
N GLU A 99 -6.96 -11.60 23.36
CA GLU A 99 -5.94 -11.97 22.39
C GLU A 99 -5.90 -10.93 21.27
N VAL A 100 -4.73 -10.32 21.07
CA VAL A 100 -4.51 -9.30 20.03
C VAL A 100 -3.91 -9.97 18.81
N HIS A 101 -4.60 -9.92 17.69
CA HIS A 101 -4.04 -10.35 16.42
C HIS A 101 -3.09 -9.27 15.89
N SER A 102 -1.80 -9.61 15.80
CA SER A 102 -0.79 -8.68 15.29
C SER A 102 -1.04 -8.34 13.83
N ILE A 103 -1.04 -7.05 13.49
CA ILE A 103 -1.15 -6.59 12.11
C ILE A 103 0.17 -6.83 11.38
N ASN A 104 0.12 -7.60 10.29
CA ASN A 104 1.23 -7.72 9.36
C ASN A 104 1.27 -6.49 8.44
N TYR A 105 2.00 -5.45 8.85
CA TYR A 105 2.15 -4.24 8.03
C TYR A 105 2.81 -4.50 6.67
N GLY A 106 3.57 -5.60 6.54
CA GLY A 106 4.18 -6.03 5.29
C GLY A 106 3.18 -6.55 4.26
N SER A 107 1.96 -6.93 4.66
CA SER A 107 0.93 -7.44 3.74
C SER A 107 -0.19 -6.46 3.45
N ILE A 108 -0.11 -5.22 3.94
CA ILE A 108 -1.17 -4.22 3.73
C ILE A 108 -1.32 -3.94 2.23
N PRO A 109 -2.53 -4.06 1.66
CA PRO A 109 -2.76 -3.71 0.26
C PRO A 109 -2.82 -2.19 0.08
N GLY A 110 -2.24 -1.73 -1.02
CA GLY A 110 -2.43 -0.38 -1.56
C GLY A 110 -3.13 -0.44 -2.91
N CYS A 111 -4.19 0.35 -3.10
CA CYS A 111 -4.96 0.42 -4.32
C CYS A 111 -5.06 1.86 -4.82
N THR A 112 -4.89 2.05 -6.13
CA THR A 112 -5.13 3.32 -6.84
C THR A 112 -6.23 3.10 -7.86
N TYR A 113 -7.38 3.73 -7.64
CA TYR A 113 -8.61 3.55 -8.41
C TYR A 113 -8.65 4.45 -9.66
N ILE A 114 -7.62 4.35 -10.49
CA ILE A 114 -7.56 4.92 -11.85
C ILE A 114 -7.93 3.84 -12.88
N SER A 115 -7.96 4.20 -14.17
CA SER A 115 -8.20 3.24 -15.26
C SER A 115 -6.99 3.16 -16.19
N PRO A 116 -6.32 1.99 -16.32
CA PRO A 116 -6.53 0.76 -15.53
C PRO A 116 -6.12 0.93 -14.06
N GLU A 117 -6.70 0.14 -13.16
CA GLU A 117 -6.43 0.22 -11.72
C GLU A 117 -5.01 -0.26 -11.41
N VAL A 118 -4.50 0.13 -10.23
CA VAL A 118 -3.23 -0.38 -9.69
C VAL A 118 -3.49 -0.97 -8.30
N ALA A 119 -3.02 -2.18 -8.05
CA ALA A 119 -3.10 -2.81 -6.75
C ALA A 119 -1.78 -3.52 -6.39
N SER A 120 -1.35 -3.41 -5.14
CA SER A 120 -0.11 -4.06 -4.68
C SER A 120 -0.19 -4.42 -3.20
N ALA A 121 0.54 -5.47 -2.81
CA ALA A 121 0.76 -5.86 -1.42
C ALA A 121 2.12 -6.57 -1.31
N GLY A 122 2.77 -6.49 -0.15
CA GLY A 122 4.09 -7.08 0.03
C GLY A 122 5.24 -6.20 -0.47
N MET A 123 6.41 -6.81 -0.57
CA MET A 123 7.65 -6.13 -0.93
C MET A 123 7.70 -5.72 -2.40
N ARG A 124 8.42 -4.64 -2.67
CA ARG A 124 8.96 -4.26 -3.98
C ARG A 124 10.34 -4.89 -4.16
N GLU A 125 10.77 -5.01 -5.42
CA GLU A 125 12.10 -5.55 -5.78
C GLU A 125 13.23 -4.78 -5.08
N ARG A 126 13.12 -3.46 -5.01
CA ARG A 126 14.09 -2.61 -4.30
C ARG A 126 14.21 -2.95 -2.82
N GLU A 127 13.10 -3.26 -2.15
CA GLU A 127 13.10 -3.62 -0.73
C GLU A 127 13.73 -4.99 -0.50
N ALA A 128 13.56 -5.93 -1.44
CA ALA A 128 14.25 -7.22 -1.40
C ALA A 128 15.77 -7.04 -1.52
N ILE A 129 16.23 -6.18 -2.45
CA ILE A 129 17.66 -5.83 -2.59
C ILE A 129 18.21 -5.19 -1.31
N GLU A 130 17.51 -4.19 -0.77
CA GLU A 130 17.93 -3.49 0.45
C GLU A 130 18.02 -4.43 1.68
N LYS A 131 17.21 -5.50 1.70
CA LYS A 131 17.22 -6.53 2.74
C LYS A 131 18.17 -7.69 2.46
N GLY A 132 18.84 -7.71 1.30
CA GLY A 132 19.74 -8.81 0.90
C GLY A 132 19.02 -10.14 0.69
N ILE A 133 17.74 -10.11 0.28
CA ILE A 133 16.93 -11.30 0.00
C ILE A 133 17.15 -11.70 -1.46
N ASP A 134 17.54 -12.95 -1.70
CA ASP A 134 17.57 -13.50 -3.06
C ASP A 134 16.14 -13.73 -3.55
N TYR A 135 15.78 -13.04 -4.63
CA TYR A 135 14.41 -13.05 -5.14
C TYR A 135 14.33 -13.35 -6.64
N LYS A 136 13.18 -13.86 -7.06
CA LYS A 136 12.78 -14.03 -8.47
C LYS A 136 11.54 -13.19 -8.74
N VAL A 137 11.42 -12.72 -9.97
CA VAL A 137 10.24 -12.00 -10.49
C VAL A 137 9.63 -12.82 -11.60
N SER A 138 8.30 -12.93 -11.57
CA SER A 138 7.51 -13.42 -12.70
C SER A 138 6.44 -12.40 -13.07
N ARG A 139 6.08 -12.34 -14.35
CA ARG A 139 5.10 -11.40 -14.90
C ARG A 139 4.21 -12.08 -15.92
N TYR A 140 2.91 -11.82 -15.82
CA TYR A 140 1.91 -12.24 -16.80
C TYR A 140 1.15 -11.03 -17.33
N GLN A 141 0.99 -10.92 -18.64
CA GLN A 141 0.34 -9.78 -19.30
C GLN A 141 -1.16 -10.06 -19.49
N PHE A 142 -2.02 -9.08 -19.19
CA PHE A 142 -3.46 -9.24 -19.44
C PHE A 142 -3.80 -9.37 -20.92
N SER A 143 -2.91 -8.92 -21.82
CA SER A 143 -3.04 -9.13 -23.26
C SER A 143 -3.05 -10.61 -23.70
N ALA A 144 -2.55 -11.52 -22.84
CA ALA A 144 -2.57 -12.97 -23.01
C ALA A 144 -3.70 -13.66 -22.21
N ASN A 145 -4.43 -12.93 -21.36
CA ASN A 145 -5.55 -13.47 -20.59
C ASN A 145 -6.83 -13.51 -21.46
N GLY A 146 -7.51 -14.67 -21.46
CA GLY A 146 -8.73 -14.88 -22.26
C GLY A 146 -9.90 -14.00 -21.83
N LYS A 147 -10.12 -13.83 -20.51
CA LYS A 147 -11.18 -12.97 -19.98
C LYS A 147 -10.93 -11.50 -20.30
N ALA A 148 -9.70 -11.02 -20.10
CA ALA A 148 -9.27 -9.66 -20.43
C ALA A 148 -9.53 -9.35 -21.91
N THR A 149 -9.17 -10.29 -22.79
CA THR A 149 -9.42 -10.17 -24.23
C THR A 149 -10.92 -10.11 -24.55
N ALA A 150 -11.72 -10.99 -23.95
CA ALA A 150 -13.18 -11.00 -24.14
C ALA A 150 -13.87 -9.75 -23.59
N ALA A 151 -13.31 -9.12 -22.56
CA ALA A 151 -13.84 -7.90 -21.94
C ALA A 151 -13.34 -6.61 -22.62
N GLY A 152 -12.33 -6.68 -23.51
CA GLY A 152 -11.68 -5.49 -24.07
C GLY A 152 -10.68 -4.82 -23.13
N GLU A 153 -10.36 -5.43 -21.99
CA GLU A 153 -9.56 -4.87 -20.89
C GLU A 153 -8.15 -5.50 -20.85
N ARG A 154 -7.38 -5.30 -21.93
CA ARG A 154 -6.12 -6.02 -22.17
C ARG A 154 -4.88 -5.35 -21.59
N ASP A 155 -5.04 -4.16 -21.01
CA ASP A 155 -3.94 -3.35 -20.51
C ASP A 155 -3.43 -3.86 -19.16
N GLY A 156 -2.10 -3.78 -19.00
CA GLY A 156 -1.43 -4.09 -17.74
C GLY A 156 -1.02 -5.55 -17.56
N PHE A 157 -0.71 -5.89 -16.32
CA PHE A 157 -0.04 -7.14 -15.95
C PHE A 157 -0.25 -7.51 -14.48
N VAL A 158 0.06 -8.77 -14.16
CA VAL A 158 0.33 -9.25 -12.80
C VAL A 158 1.82 -9.52 -12.67
N LYS A 159 2.46 -8.96 -11.63
CA LYS A 159 3.86 -9.21 -11.26
C LYS A 159 3.89 -9.83 -9.87
N VAL A 160 4.56 -10.97 -9.73
CA VAL A 160 4.85 -11.60 -8.45
C VAL A 160 6.35 -11.59 -8.17
N ILE A 161 6.70 -11.47 -6.89
CA ILE A 161 8.05 -11.48 -6.38
C ILE A 161 8.11 -12.60 -5.35
N SER A 162 9.08 -13.51 -5.46
CA SER A 162 9.24 -14.63 -4.54
C SER A 162 10.67 -14.79 -4.07
N ASP A 163 10.84 -15.32 -2.87
CA ASP A 163 12.12 -15.75 -2.32
C ASP A 163 12.61 -16.99 -3.07
N THR A 164 13.88 -17.02 -3.51
CA THR A 164 14.41 -18.12 -4.33
C THR A 164 14.72 -19.38 -3.53
N VAL A 165 14.91 -19.26 -2.21
CA VAL A 165 15.29 -20.36 -1.34
C VAL A 165 14.06 -21.12 -0.85
N SER A 166 13.07 -20.38 -0.37
CA SER A 166 11.83 -20.91 0.22
C SER A 166 10.67 -21.00 -0.76
N GLY A 167 10.74 -20.30 -1.90
CA GLY A 167 9.64 -20.19 -2.87
C GLY A 167 8.46 -19.33 -2.41
N LYS A 168 8.55 -18.72 -1.21
CA LYS A 168 7.47 -17.91 -0.63
C LYS A 168 7.21 -16.65 -1.44
N LEU A 169 5.93 -16.28 -1.57
CA LEU A 169 5.52 -15.01 -2.11
C LEU A 169 6.01 -13.87 -1.18
N LEU A 170 6.75 -12.93 -1.74
CA LEU A 170 7.24 -11.73 -1.05
C LEU A 170 6.39 -10.50 -1.39
N GLY A 171 5.85 -10.43 -2.60
CA GLY A 171 4.98 -9.32 -3.00
C GLY A 171 4.31 -9.54 -4.35
N VAL A 172 3.19 -8.84 -4.54
CA VAL A 172 2.39 -8.85 -5.75
C VAL A 172 2.07 -7.42 -6.17
N HIS A 173 2.13 -7.15 -7.47
CA HIS A 173 1.90 -5.84 -8.06
C HIS A 173 1.11 -6.03 -9.35
N MET A 174 -0.05 -5.39 -9.44
CA MET A 174 -1.00 -5.58 -10.54
C MET A 174 -1.41 -4.24 -11.12
N VAL A 175 -1.54 -4.21 -12.44
CA VAL A 175 -2.15 -3.11 -13.20
C VAL A 175 -3.16 -3.74 -14.14
N GLY A 176 -4.43 -3.31 -14.11
CA GLY A 176 -5.47 -3.86 -14.98
C GLY A 176 -6.88 -3.55 -14.49
N ALA A 177 -7.90 -4.01 -15.23
CA ALA A 177 -9.28 -3.86 -14.79
C ALA A 177 -9.57 -4.71 -13.54
N ASN A 178 -10.18 -4.07 -12.52
CA ASN A 178 -10.63 -4.68 -11.28
C ASN A 178 -9.54 -5.41 -10.47
N VAL A 179 -8.27 -5.04 -10.64
CA VAL A 179 -7.16 -5.67 -9.87
C VAL A 179 -7.21 -5.30 -8.38
N SER A 180 -7.89 -4.20 -8.02
CA SER A 180 -8.13 -3.83 -6.61
C SER A 180 -9.03 -4.82 -5.88
N GLU A 181 -9.93 -5.51 -6.57
CA GLU A 181 -10.74 -6.59 -6.00
C GLU A 181 -9.94 -7.91 -5.90
N MET A 182 -9.02 -8.13 -6.84
CA MET A 182 -8.20 -9.34 -6.89
C MET A 182 -7.13 -9.40 -5.79
N ILE A 183 -6.69 -8.25 -5.27
CA ILE A 183 -5.57 -8.18 -4.31
C ILE A 183 -5.87 -8.86 -2.97
N ALA A 184 -7.15 -8.95 -2.57
CA ALA A 184 -7.55 -9.54 -1.29
C ALA A 184 -7.06 -10.99 -1.13
N GLY A 185 -7.16 -11.79 -2.20
CA GLY A 185 -6.63 -13.17 -2.21
C GLY A 185 -5.12 -13.22 -1.97
N MET A 186 -4.39 -12.23 -2.49
CA MET A 186 -2.94 -12.17 -2.35
C MET A 186 -2.49 -11.66 -0.98
N VAL A 187 -3.27 -10.79 -0.34
CA VAL A 187 -3.05 -10.41 1.06
C VAL A 187 -3.15 -11.64 1.96
N MET A 188 -4.16 -12.49 1.75
CA MET A 188 -4.29 -13.76 2.46
C MET A 188 -3.10 -14.69 2.18
N ALA A 189 -2.66 -14.80 0.93
CA ALA A 189 -1.50 -15.61 0.56
C ALA A 189 -0.20 -15.15 1.23
N LEU A 190 0.03 -13.82 1.30
CA LEU A 190 1.16 -13.22 1.99
C LEU A 190 1.12 -13.52 3.50
N ASN A 191 -0.05 -13.37 4.13
CA ASN A 191 -0.24 -13.66 5.56
C ASN A 191 -0.07 -15.15 5.90
N ALA A 192 -0.54 -16.04 5.02
CA ALA A 192 -0.35 -17.48 5.17
C ALA A 192 1.08 -17.94 4.79
N GLY A 193 1.90 -17.07 4.20
CA GLY A 193 3.26 -17.39 3.77
C GLY A 193 3.31 -18.44 2.66
N LEU A 194 2.34 -18.40 1.73
CA LEU A 194 2.24 -19.37 0.64
C LEU A 194 3.40 -19.25 -0.35
N THR A 195 3.77 -20.38 -0.95
CA THR A 195 4.73 -20.43 -2.06
C THR A 195 4.06 -20.16 -3.40
N LEU A 196 4.83 -19.73 -4.40
CA LEU A 196 4.31 -19.61 -5.77
C LEU A 196 3.81 -20.96 -6.30
N GLU A 197 4.47 -22.07 -5.91
CA GLU A 197 4.04 -23.42 -6.30
C GLU A 197 2.63 -23.73 -5.76
N GLN A 198 2.34 -23.42 -4.50
CA GLN A 198 1.00 -23.62 -3.92
C GLN A 198 -0.06 -22.78 -4.63
N LEU A 199 0.29 -21.54 -5.00
CA LEU A 199 -0.60 -20.65 -5.75
C LEU A 199 -0.85 -21.15 -7.18
N ALA A 200 0.20 -21.62 -7.87
CA ALA A 200 0.12 -22.14 -9.23
C ALA A 200 -0.69 -23.44 -9.34
N HIS A 201 -0.72 -24.26 -8.28
CA HIS A 201 -1.52 -25.49 -8.23
C HIS A 201 -2.96 -25.29 -7.73
N SER A 202 -3.34 -24.05 -7.40
CA SER A 202 -4.73 -23.74 -7.04
C SER A 202 -5.61 -23.67 -8.29
N ILE A 203 -6.86 -24.11 -8.17
CA ILE A 203 -7.84 -24.08 -9.27
C ILE A 203 -8.54 -22.73 -9.29
N PHE A 204 -8.22 -21.89 -10.27
CA PHE A 204 -8.90 -20.62 -10.50
C PHE A 204 -10.11 -20.82 -11.44
N PRO A 205 -11.22 -20.09 -11.21
CA PRO A 205 -12.37 -20.12 -12.11
C PRO A 205 -12.00 -19.60 -13.51
N HIS A 206 -12.55 -20.23 -14.55
CA HIS A 206 -12.32 -19.87 -15.95
C HIS A 206 -13.64 -19.51 -16.67
N PRO A 207 -13.66 -18.46 -17.51
CA PRO A 207 -12.61 -17.47 -17.72
C PRO A 207 -12.68 -16.33 -16.69
N THR A 208 -11.58 -15.98 -16.03
CA THR A 208 -11.48 -14.83 -15.11
C THR A 208 -10.18 -14.03 -15.27
N MET A 209 -10.22 -12.76 -14.86
CA MET A 209 -9.01 -11.93 -14.75
C MET A 209 -8.02 -12.53 -13.75
N SER A 210 -8.53 -13.15 -12.68
CA SER A 210 -7.72 -13.78 -11.64
C SER A 210 -6.85 -14.95 -12.10
N GLU A 211 -7.15 -15.57 -13.25
CA GLU A 211 -6.23 -16.57 -13.84
C GLU A 211 -4.83 -15.99 -14.12
N ALA A 212 -4.71 -14.68 -14.39
CA ALA A 212 -3.42 -14.02 -14.55
C ALA A 212 -2.53 -14.10 -13.30
N ILE A 213 -3.11 -14.24 -12.10
CA ILE A 213 -2.36 -14.48 -10.87
C ILE A 213 -1.75 -15.89 -10.89
N CYS A 214 -2.58 -16.90 -11.18
CA CYS A 214 -2.14 -18.29 -11.28
C CYS A 214 -1.02 -18.43 -12.32
N ASP A 215 -1.21 -17.87 -13.52
CA ASP A 215 -0.22 -17.94 -14.57
C ASP A 215 1.06 -17.14 -14.26
N ALA A 216 0.98 -16.04 -13.50
CA ALA A 216 2.18 -15.35 -13.01
C ALA A 216 2.95 -16.18 -11.96
N CYS A 217 2.30 -17.12 -11.26
CA CYS A 217 2.95 -17.96 -10.26
C CYS A 217 3.62 -19.22 -10.86
N LYS A 218 3.35 -19.54 -12.13
CA LYS A 218 4.01 -20.62 -12.88
C LYS A 218 5.41 -20.19 -13.34
#